data_AF-A0ABD1F0A6-F1
#
_entry.id   AF-A0ABD1F0A6-F1
#
_cell.length_a   1.000
_cell.length_b   1.000
_cell.length_c   1.000
_cell.angle_alpha   90.00
_cell.angle_beta   90.00
_cell.angle_gamma   90.00
#
_symmetry.space_group_name_H-M   'P 1'
#
loop_
_entity.id
_entity.type
_entity.pdbx_description
1 polymer ?
#
loop_
_entity_poly.entity_id
_entity_poly.type
_entity_poly.pdbx_seq_one_letter_code
_entity_poly.pdbx_strand_id
1 'polypeptide(L)'
;MEYFQEWEDTETTTTRTKTVKKTSSTTTTTTMTTPAKLYGKDLSVYDDVDVDTLLDKLTPEEINILAKEVDPDDSFLPPSQRTSYDCDKKPTGPLNRRQLIEHINREALETPDRPEAVAYVAGVIRGKKWNPPPPPQNQIDADEKIQIDLGDEYEHALTNASQEEIIDLAAILGFHSMMNQDQYHASLLNKGQPVGLGWDGITKASKPKIFPMDPPNSTDVDDSIRRVQNDDPKYIDLNWNNIKNISDEKFNNLFEGLEQNTHLETLSLSNTGLTDRGAEKLAQALENNNHLRVVNVESNNITPLGVVRLIKSLLKQKSVEEFRATNQRTQILGNKIEMEITQLIEKNPTILRLGLHLEYNDARHRIATHLQRNIDTKRRLSRLGSTSH
;
A
#
# COMPACT_ATOMS: atom_id res chain seq x y z
N MET A 1 -5.76 -16.09 57.89
CA MET A 1 -4.59 -15.31 57.46
C MET A 1 -4.88 -14.86 56.04
N GLU A 2 -5.33 -13.62 55.94
CA GLU A 2 -5.57 -12.88 54.70
C GLU A 2 -4.24 -12.59 54.01
N TYR A 3 -4.24 -12.59 52.68
CA TYR A 3 -3.28 -11.82 51.89
C TYR A 3 -4.09 -10.95 50.93
N PHE A 4 -4.22 -9.67 51.30
CA PHE A 4 -4.71 -8.59 50.46
C PHE A 4 -3.65 -8.25 49.42
N GLN A 5 -4.07 -7.99 48.18
CA GLN A 5 -3.25 -7.30 47.19
C GLN A 5 -4.08 -6.13 46.66
N GLU A 6 -3.82 -4.95 47.23
CA GLU A 6 -4.38 -3.66 46.82
C GLU A 6 -4.01 -3.37 45.36
N TRP A 7 -5.00 -2.90 44.60
CA TRP A 7 -4.78 -2.24 43.33
C TRP A 7 -4.99 -0.74 43.57
N GLU A 8 -3.93 0.05 43.44
CA GLU A 8 -4.00 1.51 43.45
C GLU A 8 -4.62 1.98 42.13
N ASP A 9 -5.85 2.51 42.20
CA ASP A 9 -6.45 3.29 41.11
C ASP A 9 -5.72 4.65 41.04
N THR A 10 -4.92 4.83 39.99
CA THR A 10 -4.26 6.11 39.70
C THR A 10 -5.21 7.00 38.89
N GLU A 11 -5.95 7.88 39.57
CA GLU A 11 -6.72 8.94 38.93
C GLU A 11 -5.78 10.00 38.33
N THR A 12 -5.69 10.05 36.99
CA THR A 12 -4.91 11.08 36.29
C THR A 12 -5.81 12.28 35.99
N THR A 13 -5.80 13.28 36.88
CA THR A 13 -6.52 14.55 36.67
C THR A 13 -5.79 15.38 35.60
N THR A 14 -6.40 15.52 34.42
CA THR A 14 -5.90 16.42 33.36
C THR A 14 -6.61 17.77 33.43
N THR A 15 -5.95 18.77 33.98
CA THR A 15 -6.40 20.18 33.97
C THR A 15 -6.14 20.79 32.58
N ARG A 16 -7.20 21.11 31.84
CA ARG A 16 -7.10 21.77 30.53
C ARG A 16 -7.23 23.29 30.69
N THR A 17 -6.11 24.00 30.65
CA THR A 17 -6.08 25.47 30.57
C THR A 17 -6.53 25.91 29.17
N LYS A 18 -7.65 26.62 29.08
CA LYS A 18 -8.19 27.15 27.82
C LYS A 18 -7.54 28.51 27.51
N THR A 19 -6.45 28.53 26.75
CA THR A 19 -5.96 29.77 26.12
C THR A 19 -6.87 30.14 24.95
N VAL A 20 -7.62 31.23 25.11
CA VAL A 20 -8.44 31.83 24.05
C VAL A 20 -7.50 32.51 23.05
N LYS A 21 -7.33 31.92 21.87
CA LYS A 21 -6.84 32.66 20.69
C LYS A 21 -8.02 33.42 20.10
N LYS A 22 -7.94 34.75 20.10
CA LYS A 22 -8.81 35.60 19.27
C LYS A 22 -8.49 35.32 17.80
N THR A 23 -9.40 34.69 17.08
CA THR A 23 -9.39 34.67 15.62
C THR A 23 -10.35 35.74 15.12
N SER A 24 -9.79 36.86 14.65
CA SER A 24 -10.50 37.80 13.81
C SER A 24 -10.66 37.17 12.43
N SER A 25 -11.89 36.88 12.02
CA SER A 25 -12.20 36.62 10.61
C SER A 25 -13.39 37.47 10.21
N THR A 26 -13.10 38.74 9.92
CA THR A 26 -13.94 39.53 9.03
C THR A 26 -13.68 39.01 7.62
N THR A 27 -14.65 38.32 7.03
CA THR A 27 -14.62 38.02 5.59
C THR A 27 -16.02 38.23 5.05
N THR A 28 -16.29 39.46 4.64
CA THR A 28 -17.44 39.83 3.83
C THR A 28 -17.35 39.12 2.49
N THR A 29 -18.21 38.12 2.29
CA THR A 29 -18.34 37.44 1.00
C THR A 29 -19.51 38.04 0.25
N THR A 30 -19.22 38.89 -0.74
CA THR A 30 -20.21 39.46 -1.64
C THR A 30 -20.57 38.43 -2.72
N THR A 31 -21.66 37.69 -2.56
CA THR A 31 -22.24 36.86 -3.63
C THR A 31 -23.45 37.54 -4.26
N MET A 32 -23.33 37.82 -5.55
CA MET A 32 -24.38 38.35 -6.44
C MET A 32 -25.43 37.27 -6.76
N THR A 33 -26.36 37.05 -5.84
CA THR A 33 -27.58 36.28 -6.10
C THR A 33 -28.69 36.78 -5.20
N THR A 34 -29.92 36.88 -5.72
CA THR A 34 -31.11 37.36 -4.99
C THR A 34 -31.21 36.71 -3.61
N PRO A 35 -31.35 37.50 -2.52
CA PRO A 35 -31.38 36.94 -1.17
C PRO A 35 -32.58 36.00 -1.06
N ALA A 36 -32.31 34.73 -0.74
CA ALA A 36 -33.36 33.80 -0.36
C ALA A 36 -34.09 34.42 0.85
N LYS A 37 -35.41 34.57 0.76
CA LYS A 37 -36.23 35.08 1.86
C LYS A 37 -36.79 33.89 2.62
N LEU A 38 -36.42 33.76 3.88
CA LEU A 38 -37.00 32.75 4.77
C LEU A 38 -38.09 33.43 5.59
N TYR A 39 -39.34 32.96 5.45
CA TYR A 39 -40.53 33.58 6.06
C TYR A 39 -40.67 35.09 5.82
N GLY A 40 -40.35 35.54 4.60
CA GLY A 40 -40.53 36.94 4.19
C GLY A 40 -39.52 37.93 4.76
N LYS A 41 -38.48 37.46 5.47
CA LYS A 41 -37.35 38.27 5.93
C LYS A 41 -36.07 37.89 5.18
N ASP A 42 -35.20 38.88 4.95
CA ASP A 42 -33.90 38.66 4.31
C ASP A 42 -32.96 37.92 5.27
N LEU A 43 -32.23 36.91 4.74
CA LEU A 43 -31.36 36.02 5.55
C LEU A 43 -30.31 36.79 6.36
N SER A 44 -29.85 37.94 5.87
CA SER A 44 -28.85 38.80 6.54
C SER A 44 -29.30 39.33 7.90
N VAL A 45 -30.61 39.27 8.21
CA VAL A 45 -31.14 39.68 9.52
C VAL A 45 -30.82 38.64 10.62
N TYR A 46 -30.48 37.42 10.22
CA TYR A 46 -30.15 36.32 11.13
C TYR A 46 -28.63 36.14 11.33
N ASP A 47 -27.80 36.76 10.48
CA ASP A 47 -26.33 36.68 10.56
C ASP A 47 -25.77 37.31 11.86
N ASP A 48 -26.50 38.27 12.44
CA ASP A 48 -26.13 38.98 13.67
C ASP A 48 -26.82 38.44 14.94
N VAL A 49 -27.57 37.34 14.83
CA VAL A 49 -28.27 36.75 15.99
C VAL A 49 -27.33 35.80 16.72
N ASP A 50 -26.98 36.16 17.95
CA ASP A 50 -26.09 35.35 18.78
C ASP A 50 -26.74 34.00 19.15
N VAL A 51 -26.19 32.93 18.58
CA VAL A 51 -26.68 31.55 18.70
C VAL A 51 -26.73 31.11 20.17
N ASP A 52 -25.79 31.57 20.99
CA ASP A 52 -25.72 31.22 22.40
C ASP A 52 -26.93 31.81 23.17
N THR A 53 -27.40 33.00 22.80
CA THR A 53 -28.60 33.62 23.40
C THR A 53 -29.92 32.98 22.98
N LEU A 54 -29.94 32.27 21.85
CA LEU A 54 -31.09 31.47 21.41
C LEU A 54 -31.12 30.13 22.15
N LEU A 55 -29.95 29.51 22.36
CA LEU A 55 -29.81 28.27 23.13
C LEU A 55 -30.20 28.47 24.60
N ASP A 56 -29.85 29.61 25.21
CA ASP A 56 -30.22 29.94 26.59
C ASP A 56 -31.74 30.14 26.81
N LYS A 57 -32.50 30.40 25.75
CA LYS A 57 -33.97 30.58 25.80
C LYS A 57 -34.73 29.28 25.60
N LEU A 58 -34.06 28.23 25.11
CA LEU A 58 -34.67 26.94 24.86
C LEU A 58 -34.73 26.12 26.15
N THR A 59 -35.84 25.43 26.35
CA THR A 59 -35.95 24.50 27.47
C THR A 59 -35.07 23.27 27.24
N PRO A 60 -34.61 22.58 28.29
CA PRO A 60 -33.76 21.39 28.15
C PRO A 60 -34.43 20.26 27.33
N GLU A 61 -35.76 20.23 27.26
CA GLU A 61 -36.50 19.30 26.39
C GLU A 61 -36.41 19.69 24.91
N GLU A 62 -36.54 20.96 24.58
CA GLU A 62 -36.43 21.46 23.20
C GLU A 62 -34.99 21.34 22.66
N ILE A 63 -33.99 21.55 23.52
CA ILE A 63 -32.58 21.33 23.18
C ILE A 63 -32.33 19.85 22.84
N ASN A 64 -32.96 18.92 23.57
CA ASN A 64 -32.84 17.49 23.31
C ASN A 64 -33.58 17.06 22.03
N ILE A 65 -34.69 17.72 21.69
CA ILE A 65 -35.38 17.49 20.41
C ILE A 65 -34.51 17.96 19.24
N LEU A 66 -33.92 19.15 19.34
CA LEU A 66 -33.00 19.68 18.32
C LEU A 66 -31.75 18.80 18.14
N ALA A 67 -31.23 18.23 19.23
CA ALA A 67 -30.11 17.28 19.17
C ALA A 67 -30.46 15.95 18.45
N LYS A 68 -31.75 15.61 18.34
CA LYS A 68 -32.25 14.40 17.65
C LYS A 68 -32.57 14.63 16.17
N GLU A 69 -32.65 15.88 15.72
CA GLU A 69 -32.92 16.25 14.32
C GLU A 69 -31.63 16.42 13.50
N VAL A 70 -30.69 15.48 13.64
CA VAL A 70 -29.46 15.44 12.84
C VAL A 70 -29.71 14.60 11.59
N ASP A 71 -29.30 15.11 10.42
CA ASP A 71 -29.43 14.40 9.14
C ASP A 71 -28.61 13.09 9.18
N PRO A 72 -29.24 11.92 9.02
CA PRO A 72 -28.55 10.64 9.06
C PRO A 72 -27.47 10.48 7.98
N ASP A 73 -27.52 11.29 6.91
CA ASP A 73 -26.55 11.27 5.82
C ASP A 73 -25.43 12.34 5.95
N ASP A 74 -25.36 13.09 7.07
CA ASP A 74 -24.31 14.09 7.29
C ASP A 74 -22.92 13.44 7.41
N SER A 75 -22.12 13.61 6.35
CA SER A 75 -20.78 13.04 6.23
C SER A 75 -19.76 13.62 7.22
N PHE A 76 -20.02 14.78 7.82
CA PHE A 76 -19.10 15.45 8.76
C PHE A 76 -19.25 14.96 10.20
N LEU A 77 -20.32 14.24 10.53
CA LEU A 77 -20.50 13.64 11.86
C LEU A 77 -20.05 12.17 11.88
N PRO A 78 -19.45 11.67 12.97
CA PRO A 78 -19.17 10.24 13.14
C PRO A 78 -20.45 9.40 12.99
N PRO A 79 -20.39 8.18 12.41
CA PRO A 79 -21.58 7.33 12.22
C PRO A 79 -22.41 7.07 13.48
N SER A 80 -21.77 7.04 14.66
CA SER A 80 -22.46 6.88 15.95
C SER A 80 -23.30 8.09 16.38
N GLN A 81 -23.03 9.27 15.82
CA GLN A 81 -23.73 10.53 16.11
C GLN A 81 -24.76 10.90 15.04
N ARG A 82 -24.85 10.10 13.96
CA ARG A 82 -25.88 10.21 12.92
C ARG A 82 -27.17 9.48 13.27
N THR A 83 -27.13 8.66 14.32
CA THR A 83 -28.26 7.84 14.77
C THR A 83 -28.86 8.40 16.03
N SER A 84 -30.18 8.63 16.05
CA SER A 84 -30.92 9.11 17.22
C SER A 84 -31.25 8.04 18.26
N TYR A 85 -30.75 6.81 18.05
CA TYR A 85 -31.00 5.68 18.93
C TYR A 85 -29.89 5.53 19.97
N ASP A 86 -30.22 5.86 21.21
CA ASP A 86 -29.42 5.52 22.39
C ASP A 86 -30.01 4.28 23.06
N CYS A 87 -29.19 3.25 23.27
CA CYS A 87 -29.63 2.01 23.90
C CYS A 87 -29.57 2.14 25.43
N ASP A 88 -30.71 2.39 26.08
CA ASP A 88 -30.82 2.50 27.54
C ASP A 88 -30.67 1.15 28.29
N LYS A 89 -30.47 0.05 27.56
CA LYS A 89 -30.39 -1.29 28.16
C LYS A 89 -29.01 -1.51 28.77
N LYS A 90 -29.00 -1.88 30.06
CA LYS A 90 -27.76 -2.28 30.76
C LYS A 90 -27.11 -3.50 30.06
N PRO A 91 -25.77 -3.54 29.94
CA PRO A 91 -25.08 -4.64 29.28
C PRO A 91 -25.43 -5.99 29.90
N THR A 92 -25.99 -6.90 29.10
CA THR A 92 -26.42 -8.23 29.55
C THR A 92 -25.28 -9.24 29.34
N GLY A 93 -24.18 -9.05 30.06
CA GLY A 93 -23.04 -9.98 30.08
C GLY A 93 -22.28 -10.14 28.74
N PRO A 94 -21.31 -11.07 28.67
CA PRO A 94 -20.56 -11.34 27.44
C PRO A 94 -21.41 -12.01 26.36
N LEU A 95 -21.23 -11.59 25.10
CA LEU A 95 -22.01 -12.05 23.94
C LEU A 95 -21.87 -13.56 23.70
N ASN A 96 -22.91 -14.33 24.00
CA ASN A 96 -22.99 -15.76 23.68
C ASN A 96 -23.50 -15.98 22.24
N ARG A 97 -22.57 -15.97 21.28
CA ARG A 97 -22.84 -16.10 19.83
C ARG A 97 -23.70 -17.32 19.46
N ARG A 98 -23.55 -18.45 20.18
CA ARG A 98 -24.31 -19.68 19.92
C ARG A 98 -25.80 -19.53 20.25
N GLN A 99 -26.12 -18.88 21.37
CA GLN A 99 -27.51 -18.62 21.77
C GLN A 99 -28.20 -17.62 20.85
N LEU A 100 -27.47 -16.61 20.36
CA LEU A 100 -28.00 -15.66 19.40
C LEU A 100 -28.40 -16.33 18.08
N ILE A 101 -27.54 -17.20 17.55
CA ILE A 101 -27.83 -17.94 16.30
C ILE A 101 -29.05 -18.84 16.48
N GLU A 102 -29.14 -19.53 17.62
CA GLU A 102 -30.29 -20.41 17.92
C GLU A 102 -31.59 -19.60 18.08
N HIS A 103 -31.53 -18.42 18.69
CA HIS A 103 -32.66 -17.51 18.80
C HIS A 103 -33.15 -17.02 17.44
N ILE A 104 -32.24 -16.56 16.58
CA ILE A 104 -32.56 -16.08 15.22
C ILE A 104 -33.18 -17.19 14.38
N ASN A 105 -32.61 -18.40 14.45
CA ASN A 105 -33.15 -19.55 13.71
C ASN A 105 -34.54 -19.94 14.20
N ARG A 106 -34.78 -19.87 15.52
CA ARG A 106 -36.10 -20.13 16.09
C ARG A 106 -37.11 -19.07 15.66
N GLU A 107 -36.74 -17.79 15.71
CA GLU A 107 -37.59 -16.68 15.27
C GLU A 107 -37.93 -16.78 13.77
N ALA A 108 -36.97 -17.18 12.93
CA ALA A 108 -37.19 -17.43 11.50
C ALA A 108 -38.14 -18.62 11.23
N LEU A 109 -38.11 -19.66 12.07
CA LEU A 109 -39.03 -20.81 11.98
C LEU A 109 -40.43 -20.49 12.51
N GLU A 110 -40.52 -19.64 13.54
CA GLU A 110 -41.78 -19.28 14.20
C GLU A 110 -42.53 -18.16 13.46
N THR A 111 -41.82 -17.29 12.73
CA THR A 111 -42.44 -16.22 11.95
C THR A 111 -43.07 -16.80 10.69
N PRO A 112 -44.41 -16.75 10.53
CA PRO A 112 -45.05 -17.26 9.32
C PRO A 112 -44.70 -16.37 8.11
N ASP A 113 -44.52 -17.02 6.96
CA ASP A 113 -44.33 -16.30 5.70
C ASP A 113 -45.50 -15.36 5.43
N ARG A 114 -45.17 -14.12 5.02
CA ARG A 114 -46.19 -13.14 4.65
C ARG A 114 -46.94 -13.67 3.43
N PRO A 115 -48.28 -13.71 3.44
CA PRO A 115 -49.04 -14.20 2.30
C PRO A 115 -48.78 -13.30 1.10
N GLU A 116 -48.22 -13.88 0.03
CA GLU A 116 -48.11 -13.20 -1.25
C GLU A 116 -49.52 -12.92 -1.78
N ALA A 117 -49.87 -11.64 -1.97
CA ALA A 117 -51.18 -11.25 -2.51
C ALA A 117 -51.43 -11.85 -3.90
N VAL A 118 -50.36 -12.22 -4.64
CA VAL A 118 -50.45 -12.92 -5.91
C VAL A 118 -49.30 -13.94 -6.01
N ALA A 119 -49.64 -15.23 -6.03
CA ALA A 119 -48.65 -16.30 -6.11
C ALA A 119 -47.72 -16.16 -7.33
N TYR A 120 -46.42 -16.35 -7.10
CA TYR A 120 -45.41 -16.46 -8.15
C TYR A 120 -45.70 -17.67 -9.06
N VAL A 121 -45.66 -17.45 -10.38
CA VAL A 121 -45.78 -18.51 -11.40
C VAL A 121 -44.50 -18.50 -12.22
N ALA A 122 -43.72 -19.58 -12.12
CA ALA A 122 -42.47 -19.74 -12.85
C ALA A 122 -42.71 -19.58 -14.37
N GLY A 123 -41.93 -18.71 -15.01
CA GLY A 123 -42.01 -18.44 -16.45
C GLY A 123 -42.97 -17.31 -16.87
N VAL A 124 -43.75 -16.73 -15.95
CA VAL A 124 -44.63 -15.59 -16.25
C VAL A 124 -43.95 -14.28 -15.84
N ILE A 125 -43.40 -13.55 -16.81
CA ILE A 125 -42.93 -12.18 -16.60
C ILE A 125 -44.16 -11.28 -16.45
N ARG A 126 -44.48 -10.90 -15.21
CA ARG A 126 -45.58 -9.96 -14.94
C ARG A 126 -45.06 -8.52 -15.06
N GLY A 127 -45.48 -7.83 -16.12
CA GLY A 127 -45.08 -6.46 -16.45
C GLY A 127 -44.93 -6.28 -17.96
N LYS A 128 -44.82 -5.04 -18.45
CA LYS A 128 -44.45 -4.80 -19.85
C LYS A 128 -43.01 -5.30 -20.04
N LYS A 129 -42.81 -6.24 -20.96
CA LYS A 129 -41.46 -6.63 -21.40
C LYS A 129 -40.77 -5.36 -21.88
N TRP A 130 -39.71 -4.96 -21.20
CA TRP A 130 -38.93 -3.81 -21.61
C TRP A 130 -38.31 -4.14 -22.97
N ASN A 131 -38.71 -3.38 -23.99
CA ASN A 131 -38.09 -3.43 -25.30
C ASN A 131 -37.03 -2.33 -25.33
N PRO A 132 -35.73 -2.67 -25.49
CA PRO A 132 -34.70 -1.65 -25.64
C PRO A 132 -35.05 -0.72 -26.81
N PRO A 133 -34.82 0.60 -26.67
CA PRO A 133 -34.89 1.49 -27.82
C PRO A 133 -33.89 1.02 -28.89
N PRO A 134 -34.21 1.21 -30.19
CA PRO A 134 -33.28 0.87 -31.26
C PRO A 134 -31.95 1.60 -31.04
N PRO A 135 -30.81 0.94 -31.33
CA PRO A 135 -29.51 1.56 -31.19
C PRO A 135 -29.43 2.83 -32.06
N PRO A 136 -28.69 3.86 -31.61
CA PRO A 136 -28.52 5.09 -32.35
C PRO A 136 -27.92 4.84 -33.74
N GLN A 137 -28.36 5.59 -34.75
CA GLN A 137 -27.95 5.43 -36.14
C GLN A 137 -26.41 5.41 -36.31
N ASN A 138 -25.69 6.20 -35.51
CA ASN A 138 -24.21 6.23 -35.52
C ASN A 138 -23.56 4.89 -35.16
N GLN A 139 -24.23 4.04 -34.37
CA GLN A 139 -23.78 2.68 -34.07
C GLN A 139 -24.04 1.74 -35.24
N ILE A 140 -25.18 1.88 -35.90
CA ILE A 140 -25.54 1.12 -37.12
C ILE A 140 -24.56 1.46 -38.26
N ASP A 141 -24.27 2.75 -38.46
CA ASP A 141 -23.31 3.23 -39.45
C ASP A 141 -21.86 2.83 -39.12
N ALA A 142 -21.54 2.63 -37.84
CA ALA A 142 -20.24 2.13 -37.41
C ALA A 142 -20.13 0.62 -37.63
N ASP A 143 -21.18 -0.14 -37.34
CA ASP A 143 -21.25 -1.58 -37.57
C ASP A 143 -21.26 -1.91 -39.07
N GLU A 144 -22.00 -1.17 -39.91
CA GLU A 144 -21.98 -1.30 -41.37
C GLU A 144 -20.60 -0.98 -41.97
N LYS A 145 -19.86 -0.01 -41.39
CA LYS A 145 -18.48 0.29 -41.82
C LYS A 145 -17.46 -0.77 -41.44
N ILE A 146 -17.76 -1.63 -40.46
CA ILE A 146 -16.88 -2.72 -40.03
C ILE A 146 -17.15 -4.01 -40.84
N GLN A 147 -18.15 -4.01 -41.72
CA GLN A 147 -18.37 -5.11 -42.65
C GLN A 147 -17.25 -5.11 -43.71
N ILE A 148 -16.12 -5.69 -43.33
CA ILE A 148 -14.98 -5.93 -44.21
C ILE A 148 -15.44 -7.03 -45.17
N ASP A 149 -15.62 -6.68 -46.44
CA ASP A 149 -15.82 -7.66 -47.51
C ASP A 149 -14.49 -8.41 -47.70
N LEU A 150 -14.36 -9.57 -47.04
CA LEU A 150 -13.18 -10.41 -47.15
C LEU A 150 -13.17 -11.24 -48.44
N GLY A 151 -14.21 -11.17 -49.27
CA GLY A 151 -14.37 -12.04 -50.45
C GLY A 151 -14.73 -13.48 -50.07
N ASP A 152 -15.55 -14.11 -50.91
CA ASP A 152 -16.17 -15.42 -50.67
C ASP A 152 -15.19 -16.52 -50.24
N GLU A 153 -13.94 -16.48 -50.71
CA GLU A 153 -12.92 -17.48 -50.41
C GLU A 153 -12.42 -17.42 -48.96
N TYR A 154 -12.23 -16.22 -48.41
CA TYR A 154 -11.76 -16.04 -47.03
C TYR A 154 -12.90 -16.21 -46.02
N GLU A 155 -14.13 -15.81 -46.37
CA GLU A 155 -15.30 -16.11 -45.56
C GLU A 155 -15.54 -17.61 -45.45
N HIS A 156 -15.37 -18.35 -46.56
CA HIS A 156 -15.48 -19.80 -46.53
C HIS A 156 -14.36 -20.45 -45.70
N ALA A 157 -13.13 -19.93 -45.77
CA ALA A 157 -12.01 -20.40 -44.97
C ALA A 157 -12.24 -20.16 -43.46
N LEU A 158 -12.74 -18.99 -43.06
CA LEU A 158 -13.05 -18.67 -41.66
C LEU A 158 -14.22 -19.48 -41.11
N THR A 159 -15.23 -19.77 -41.94
CA THR A 159 -16.41 -20.55 -41.54
C THR A 159 -16.09 -22.04 -41.38
N ASN A 160 -15.16 -22.57 -42.17
CA ASN A 160 -14.75 -23.98 -42.11
C ASN A 160 -13.58 -24.24 -41.15
N ALA A 161 -12.85 -23.21 -40.71
CA ALA A 161 -11.70 -23.36 -39.82
C ALA A 161 -12.11 -23.89 -38.45
N SER A 162 -11.26 -24.75 -37.87
CA SER A 162 -11.46 -25.22 -36.51
C SER A 162 -11.20 -24.10 -35.49
N GLN A 163 -11.80 -24.24 -34.31
CA GLN A 163 -11.65 -23.22 -33.26
C GLN A 163 -10.18 -23.02 -32.83
N GLU A 164 -9.35 -24.06 -32.92
CA GLU A 164 -7.92 -24.00 -32.61
C GLU A 164 -7.16 -23.16 -33.63
N GLU A 165 -7.43 -23.37 -34.92
CA GLU A 165 -6.83 -22.61 -36.02
C GLU A 165 -7.22 -21.13 -35.98
N ILE A 166 -8.47 -20.82 -35.59
CA ILE A 166 -8.94 -19.44 -35.41
C ILE A 166 -8.21 -18.76 -34.25
N ILE A 167 -7.97 -19.47 -33.13
CA ILE A 167 -7.21 -18.94 -31.99
C ILE A 167 -5.75 -18.69 -32.40
N ASP A 168 -5.12 -19.61 -33.12
CA ASP A 168 -3.74 -19.45 -33.55
C ASP A 168 -3.59 -18.30 -34.56
N LEU A 169 -4.54 -18.16 -35.49
CA LEU A 169 -4.59 -17.05 -36.44
C LEU A 169 -4.77 -15.71 -35.73
N ALA A 170 -5.67 -15.63 -34.75
CA ALA A 170 -5.88 -14.41 -34.00
C ALA A 170 -4.68 -14.07 -33.07
N ALA A 171 -3.89 -15.06 -32.63
CA ALA A 171 -2.62 -14.82 -31.93
C ALA A 171 -1.55 -14.24 -32.87
N ILE A 172 -1.45 -14.74 -34.11
CA ILE A 172 -0.56 -14.20 -35.16
C ILE A 172 -0.95 -12.77 -35.53
N LEU A 173 -2.26 -12.50 -35.66
CA LEU A 173 -2.81 -11.17 -35.97
C LEU A 173 -2.74 -10.19 -34.77
N GLY A 174 -2.36 -10.66 -33.58
CA GLY A 174 -2.18 -9.81 -32.40
C GLY A 174 -3.48 -9.46 -31.66
N PHE A 175 -4.56 -10.21 -31.86
CA PHE A 175 -5.83 -10.06 -31.13
C PHE A 175 -5.76 -10.63 -29.70
N HIS A 176 -4.76 -10.22 -28.92
CA HIS A 176 -4.51 -10.71 -27.56
C HIS A 176 -5.65 -10.38 -26.58
N SER A 177 -6.41 -9.31 -26.83
CA SER A 177 -7.52 -8.86 -25.97
C SER A 177 -8.75 -9.78 -26.01
N MET A 178 -8.84 -10.66 -27.02
CA MET A 178 -9.96 -11.59 -27.20
C MET A 178 -9.64 -13.01 -26.71
N MET A 179 -8.47 -13.22 -26.10
CA MET A 179 -7.97 -14.53 -25.70
C MET A 179 -7.59 -14.57 -24.23
N ASN A 180 -7.63 -15.77 -23.65
CA ASN A 180 -7.06 -15.98 -22.33
C ASN A 180 -5.52 -16.05 -22.39
N GLN A 181 -4.83 -15.67 -21.32
CA GLN A 181 -3.36 -15.65 -21.26
C GLN A 181 -2.75 -17.03 -21.56
N ASP A 182 -3.42 -18.11 -21.15
CA ASP A 182 -3.01 -19.49 -21.40
C ASP A 182 -3.17 -19.91 -22.87
N GLN A 183 -4.24 -19.49 -23.54
CA GLN A 183 -4.47 -19.75 -24.98
C GLN A 183 -3.45 -19.01 -25.84
N TYR A 184 -3.23 -17.73 -25.54
CA TYR A 184 -2.24 -16.91 -26.25
C TYR A 184 -0.82 -17.49 -26.12
N HIS A 185 -0.44 -17.90 -24.92
CA HIS A 185 0.87 -18.52 -24.67
C HIS A 185 0.99 -19.93 -25.29
N ALA A 186 -0.11 -20.69 -25.37
CA ALA A 186 -0.15 -21.98 -26.04
C ALA A 186 0.06 -21.84 -27.56
N SER A 187 -0.57 -20.85 -28.21
CA SER A 187 -0.36 -20.51 -29.62
C SER A 187 1.07 -20.07 -29.90
N LEU A 188 1.65 -19.18 -29.07
CA LEU A 188 3.04 -18.73 -29.23
C LEU A 188 4.06 -19.88 -29.12
N LEU A 189 3.76 -20.88 -28.29
CA LEU A 189 4.67 -22.00 -28.03
C LEU A 189 4.39 -23.24 -28.89
N ASN A 190 3.42 -23.21 -29.81
CA ASN A 190 2.96 -24.36 -30.59
C ASN A 190 2.67 -25.60 -29.71
N LYS A 191 2.12 -25.40 -28.51
CA LYS A 191 1.89 -26.48 -27.53
C LYS A 191 0.51 -27.14 -27.65
N GLY A 192 -0.29 -26.74 -28.63
CA GLY A 192 -1.69 -27.16 -28.79
C GLY A 192 -2.61 -26.45 -27.80
N GLN A 193 -3.86 -26.20 -28.20
CA GLN A 193 -4.82 -25.49 -27.36
C GLN A 193 -5.29 -26.37 -26.19
N PRO A 194 -5.45 -25.80 -24.98
CA PRO A 194 -5.97 -26.55 -23.84
C PRO A 194 -7.44 -26.97 -24.06
N VAL A 195 -7.70 -28.28 -24.00
CA VAL A 195 -9.03 -28.88 -24.26
C VAL A 195 -10.08 -28.33 -23.28
N GLY A 196 -11.18 -27.78 -23.81
CA GLY A 196 -12.30 -27.27 -23.03
C GLY A 196 -12.26 -25.76 -22.71
N LEU A 197 -11.22 -25.04 -23.14
CA LEU A 197 -11.24 -23.57 -23.21
C LEU A 197 -11.64 -23.16 -24.64
N GLY A 198 -12.95 -23.21 -24.89
CA GLY A 198 -13.57 -22.64 -26.08
C GLY A 198 -13.44 -21.11 -26.14
N TRP A 199 -13.81 -20.47 -27.26
CA TRP A 199 -14.22 -19.05 -27.22
C TRP A 199 -15.43 -18.85 -26.31
N ASP A 200 -16.27 -19.89 -26.18
CA ASP A 200 -17.41 -19.98 -25.26
C ASP A 200 -17.03 -20.61 -23.89
N GLY A 201 -15.72 -20.81 -23.65
CA GLY A 201 -15.21 -21.44 -22.44
C GLY A 201 -15.25 -20.49 -21.24
N ILE A 202 -15.80 -20.93 -20.11
CA ILE A 202 -15.74 -20.20 -18.84
C ILE A 202 -14.27 -20.03 -18.44
N THR A 203 -13.78 -18.80 -18.41
CA THR A 203 -12.43 -18.47 -17.94
C THR A 203 -12.32 -18.83 -16.45
N LYS A 204 -11.44 -19.78 -16.13
CA LYS A 204 -11.14 -20.16 -14.74
C LYS A 204 -10.00 -19.31 -14.22
N ALA A 205 -10.06 -18.91 -12.94
CA ALA A 205 -8.94 -18.28 -12.27
C ALA A 205 -7.71 -19.20 -12.32
N SER A 206 -6.54 -18.64 -12.68
CA SER A 206 -5.29 -19.39 -12.68
C SER A 206 -4.94 -19.79 -11.24
N LYS A 207 -4.64 -21.08 -11.03
CA LYS A 207 -4.16 -21.53 -9.72
C LYS A 207 -2.75 -20.95 -9.51
N PRO A 208 -2.48 -20.26 -8.40
CA PRO A 208 -1.14 -19.75 -8.12
C PRO A 208 -0.17 -20.94 -8.08
N LYS A 209 0.94 -20.81 -8.82
CA LYS A 209 2.01 -21.80 -8.79
C LYS A 209 2.63 -21.76 -7.38
N ILE A 210 2.47 -22.84 -6.63
CA ILE A 210 3.15 -23.00 -5.34
C ILE A 210 4.60 -23.33 -5.67
N PHE A 211 5.49 -22.38 -5.46
CA PHE A 211 6.93 -22.62 -5.55
C PHE A 211 7.41 -23.28 -4.25
N PRO A 212 8.27 -24.31 -4.31
CA PRO A 212 8.89 -24.84 -3.12
C PRO A 212 9.71 -23.75 -2.43
N MET A 213 9.79 -23.79 -1.09
CA MET A 213 10.66 -22.88 -0.35
C MET A 213 12.11 -23.22 -0.66
N ASP A 214 12.92 -22.21 -0.99
CA ASP A 214 14.35 -22.38 -1.14
C ASP A 214 14.97 -22.92 0.15
N PRO A 215 16.03 -23.73 0.07
CA PRO A 215 16.72 -24.22 1.26
C PRO A 215 17.24 -23.05 2.11
N PRO A 216 17.26 -23.18 3.44
CA PRO A 216 17.78 -22.16 4.32
C PRO A 216 19.28 -21.91 4.05
N ASN A 217 19.72 -20.68 4.29
CA ASN A 217 21.13 -20.30 4.16
C ASN A 217 21.99 -21.14 5.12
N SER A 218 23.04 -21.77 4.60
CA SER A 218 23.94 -22.69 5.31
C SER A 218 25.22 -22.01 5.83
N THR A 219 25.37 -20.71 5.63
CA THR A 219 26.54 -19.94 6.11
C THR A 219 26.66 -19.99 7.63
N ASP A 220 27.84 -20.35 8.13
CA ASP A 220 28.16 -20.34 9.55
C ASP A 220 28.47 -18.91 10.02
N VAL A 221 27.67 -18.43 10.98
CA VAL A 221 27.76 -17.08 11.54
C VAL A 221 29.06 -16.91 12.36
N ASP A 222 29.49 -17.91 13.11
CA ASP A 222 30.66 -17.81 13.98
C ASP A 222 31.97 -17.90 13.17
N ASP A 223 32.00 -18.77 12.15
CA ASP A 223 33.15 -18.84 11.24
C ASP A 223 33.29 -17.57 10.40
N SER A 224 32.19 -17.02 9.89
CA SER A 224 32.22 -15.78 9.12
C SER A 224 32.71 -14.58 9.94
N ILE A 225 32.29 -14.44 11.21
CA ILE A 225 32.84 -13.41 12.11
C ILE A 225 34.36 -13.57 12.26
N ARG A 226 34.85 -14.80 12.50
CA ARG A 226 36.30 -15.06 12.65
C ARG A 226 37.07 -14.69 11.39
N ARG A 227 36.55 -15.01 10.20
CA ARG A 227 37.20 -14.67 8.92
C ARG A 227 37.26 -13.18 8.68
N VAL A 228 36.19 -12.45 9.01
CA VAL A 228 36.16 -10.99 8.91
C VAL A 228 37.15 -10.34 9.89
N GLN A 229 37.21 -10.83 11.13
CA GLN A 229 38.15 -10.33 12.14
C GLN A 229 39.62 -10.63 11.80
N ASN A 230 39.89 -11.75 11.13
CA ASN A 230 41.24 -12.13 10.70
C ASN A 230 41.65 -11.51 9.34
N ASP A 231 40.80 -10.68 8.73
CA ASP A 231 41.01 -10.07 7.41
C ASP A 231 41.43 -11.08 6.32
N ASP A 232 40.63 -12.15 6.14
CA ASP A 232 40.93 -13.17 5.12
C ASP A 232 40.83 -12.59 3.70
N PRO A 233 41.91 -12.61 2.89
CA PRO A 233 41.93 -12.05 1.54
C PRO A 233 41.02 -12.78 0.55
N LYS A 234 40.57 -14.00 0.87
CA LYS A 234 39.63 -14.76 0.04
C LYS A 234 38.16 -14.43 0.34
N TYR A 235 37.90 -13.71 1.43
CA TYR A 235 36.55 -13.46 1.93
C TYR A 235 36.03 -12.10 1.45
N ILE A 236 35.53 -12.08 0.21
CA ILE A 236 35.12 -10.86 -0.50
C ILE A 236 33.61 -10.59 -0.35
N ASP A 237 32.81 -11.65 -0.22
CA ASP A 237 31.35 -11.58 -0.15
C ASP A 237 30.84 -12.31 1.11
N LEU A 238 30.10 -11.58 1.95
CA LEU A 238 29.47 -12.06 3.16
C LEU A 238 27.95 -11.98 3.01
N ASN A 239 27.30 -13.15 3.05
CA ASN A 239 25.86 -13.27 2.91
C ASN A 239 25.22 -14.00 4.11
N TRP A 240 24.57 -13.22 4.98
CA TRP A 240 23.74 -13.70 6.08
C TRP A 240 22.24 -13.63 5.79
N ASN A 241 21.84 -13.51 4.52
CA ASN A 241 20.44 -13.36 4.17
C ASN A 241 19.59 -14.52 4.71
N ASN A 242 18.44 -14.18 5.30
CA ASN A 242 17.45 -15.10 5.85
C ASN A 242 17.94 -15.99 7.00
N ILE A 243 19.11 -15.72 7.58
CA ILE A 243 19.56 -16.37 8.81
C ILE A 243 18.80 -15.76 9.98
N LYS A 244 17.96 -16.56 10.62
CA LYS A 244 17.14 -16.14 11.77
C LYS A 244 17.91 -16.34 13.09
N ASN A 245 17.50 -15.60 14.12
CA ASN A 245 17.99 -15.73 15.50
C ASN A 245 19.48 -15.44 15.68
N ILE A 246 20.02 -14.47 14.94
CA ILE A 246 21.36 -13.92 15.21
C ILE A 246 21.28 -13.05 16.48
N SER A 247 22.19 -13.26 17.44
CA SER A 247 22.26 -12.43 18.63
C SER A 247 22.86 -11.06 18.34
N ASP A 248 22.47 -10.04 19.11
CA ASP A 248 23.04 -8.69 18.99
C ASP A 248 24.57 -8.69 19.20
N GLU A 249 25.10 -9.60 20.04
CA GLU A 249 26.54 -9.79 20.24
C GLU A 249 27.25 -10.22 18.96
N LYS A 250 26.64 -11.11 18.16
CA LYS A 250 27.20 -11.56 16.88
C LYS A 250 27.25 -10.43 15.86
N PHE A 251 26.23 -9.57 15.84
CA PHE A 251 26.27 -8.35 15.02
C PHE A 251 27.39 -7.39 15.47
N ASN A 252 27.53 -7.17 16.79
CA ASN A 252 28.59 -6.30 17.31
C ASN A 252 29.98 -6.83 16.93
N ASN A 253 30.23 -8.13 17.14
CA ASN A 253 31.52 -8.75 16.80
C ASN A 253 31.83 -8.69 15.31
N LEU A 254 30.80 -8.84 14.46
CA LEU A 254 30.95 -8.67 13.01
C LEU A 254 31.34 -7.23 12.68
N PHE A 255 30.59 -6.24 13.19
CA PHE A 255 30.81 -4.83 12.86
C PHE A 255 32.12 -4.28 13.40
N GLU A 256 32.57 -4.74 14.58
CA GLU A 256 33.92 -4.43 15.09
C GLU A 256 35.01 -5.02 14.20
N GLY A 257 34.82 -6.24 13.69
CA GLY A 257 35.73 -6.84 12.71
C GLY A 257 35.76 -6.07 11.38
N LEU A 258 34.60 -5.55 10.94
CA LEU A 258 34.49 -4.76 9.71
C LEU A 258 35.25 -3.44 9.78
N GLU A 259 35.44 -2.84 10.95
CA GLU A 259 36.18 -1.57 11.06
C GLU A 259 37.62 -1.67 10.53
N GLN A 260 38.26 -2.82 10.68
CA GLN A 260 39.65 -3.06 10.28
C GLN A 260 39.79 -3.93 9.02
N ASN A 261 38.68 -4.46 8.51
CA ASN A 261 38.71 -5.38 7.37
C ASN A 261 38.99 -4.63 6.05
N THR A 262 39.92 -5.16 5.25
CA THR A 262 40.37 -4.54 4.01
C THR A 262 40.00 -5.31 2.73
N HIS A 263 39.38 -6.48 2.89
CA HIS A 263 39.11 -7.39 1.77
C HIS A 263 37.62 -7.57 1.44
N LEU A 264 36.72 -7.37 2.41
CA LEU A 264 35.29 -7.56 2.21
C LEU A 264 34.70 -6.41 1.37
N GLU A 265 34.13 -6.75 0.22
CA GLU A 265 33.50 -5.78 -0.68
C GLU A 265 31.97 -5.79 -0.57
N THR A 266 31.36 -6.95 -0.27
CA THR A 266 29.90 -7.12 -0.23
C THR A 266 29.45 -7.65 1.13
N LEU A 267 28.51 -6.92 1.75
CA LEU A 267 27.85 -7.30 2.99
C LEU A 267 26.34 -7.35 2.77
N SER A 268 25.76 -8.55 2.89
CA SER A 268 24.31 -8.77 2.78
C SER A 268 23.74 -9.35 4.08
N LEU A 269 22.88 -8.57 4.72
CA LEU A 269 22.21 -8.85 5.99
C LEU A 269 20.68 -8.73 5.83
N SER A 270 20.12 -9.26 4.75
CA SER A 270 18.68 -9.14 4.49
C SER A 270 17.88 -10.09 5.40
N ASN A 271 16.81 -9.58 6.02
CA ASN A 271 15.91 -10.39 6.85
C ASN A 271 16.62 -11.17 7.98
N THR A 272 17.50 -10.49 8.70
CA THR A 272 18.27 -11.06 9.83
C THR A 272 17.81 -10.54 11.20
N GLY A 273 16.82 -9.64 11.23
CA GLY A 273 16.31 -9.05 12.46
C GLY A 273 17.15 -7.88 12.98
N LEU A 274 17.94 -7.23 12.13
CA LEU A 274 18.79 -6.10 12.50
C LEU A 274 17.92 -4.94 13.05
N THR A 275 18.30 -4.41 14.21
CA THR A 275 17.62 -3.31 14.91
C THR A 275 18.41 -2.01 14.82
N ASP A 276 17.84 -0.89 15.28
CA ASP A 276 18.53 0.41 15.34
C ASP A 276 19.86 0.39 16.09
N ARG A 277 19.99 -0.45 17.12
CA ARG A 277 21.25 -0.60 17.87
C ARG A 277 22.35 -1.21 17.01
N GLY A 278 22.01 -2.27 16.26
CA GLY A 278 22.91 -2.88 15.29
C GLY A 278 23.20 -1.93 14.11
N ALA A 279 22.21 -1.14 13.67
CA ALA A 279 22.40 -0.14 12.62
C ALA A 279 23.36 0.99 13.05
N GLU A 280 23.33 1.44 14.31
CA GLU A 280 24.30 2.41 14.84
C GLU A 280 25.72 1.84 14.82
N LYS A 281 25.88 0.57 15.21
CA LYS A 281 27.18 -0.12 15.17
C LYS A 281 27.69 -0.35 13.76
N LEU A 282 26.81 -0.74 12.83
CA LEU A 282 27.14 -0.79 11.41
C LEU A 282 27.52 0.59 10.88
N ALA A 283 26.84 1.66 11.31
CA ALA A 283 27.18 3.01 10.89
C ALA A 283 28.59 3.40 11.35
N GLN A 284 28.98 3.06 12.59
CA GLN A 284 30.35 3.26 13.09
C GLN A 284 31.37 2.48 12.25
N ALA A 285 31.08 1.21 11.95
CA ALA A 285 31.93 0.39 11.08
C ALA A 285 32.12 1.00 9.69
N LEU A 286 31.06 1.53 9.08
CA LEU A 286 31.10 2.19 7.77
C LEU A 286 31.85 3.53 7.75
N GLU A 287 31.99 4.20 8.90
CA GLU A 287 32.79 5.43 8.98
C GLU A 287 34.29 5.15 8.90
N ASN A 288 34.72 3.99 9.39
CA ASN A 288 36.12 3.57 9.43
C ASN A 288 36.51 2.67 8.24
N ASN A 289 35.56 1.89 7.70
CA ASN A 289 35.83 0.95 6.61
C ASN A 289 35.88 1.65 5.23
N ASN A 290 36.96 1.39 4.49
CA ASN A 290 37.23 1.96 3.17
C ASN A 290 37.16 1.00 1.98
N HIS A 291 36.83 -0.27 2.21
CA HIS A 291 36.83 -1.30 1.18
C HIS A 291 35.43 -1.79 0.81
N LEU A 292 34.46 -1.67 1.72
CA LEU A 292 33.11 -2.14 1.49
C LEU A 292 32.40 -1.30 0.40
N ARG A 293 31.84 -1.99 -0.60
CA ARG A 293 31.22 -1.36 -1.79
C ARG A 293 29.72 -1.55 -1.82
N VAL A 294 29.24 -2.71 -1.36
CA VAL A 294 27.82 -3.09 -1.39
C VAL A 294 27.37 -3.42 0.02
N VAL A 295 26.33 -2.71 0.47
CA VAL A 295 25.71 -2.91 1.80
C VAL A 295 24.22 -3.15 1.60
N ASN A 296 23.75 -4.33 1.99
CA ASN A 296 22.33 -4.67 1.96
C ASN A 296 21.82 -4.97 3.38
N VAL A 297 20.89 -4.15 3.84
CA VAL A 297 20.17 -4.29 5.12
C VAL A 297 18.64 -4.30 4.92
N GLU A 298 18.17 -4.76 3.75
CA GLU A 298 16.76 -4.88 3.41
C GLU A 298 15.97 -5.80 4.36
N SER A 299 14.67 -5.57 4.48
CA SER A 299 13.77 -6.45 5.24
C SER A 299 14.16 -6.62 6.72
N ASN A 300 14.62 -5.55 7.37
CA ASN A 300 14.98 -5.55 8.78
C ASN A 300 14.06 -4.65 9.62
N ASN A 301 14.43 -4.40 10.88
CA ASN A 301 13.68 -3.60 11.83
C ASN A 301 14.40 -2.27 12.14
N ILE A 302 14.87 -1.58 11.10
CA ILE A 302 15.57 -0.29 11.22
C ILE A 302 14.55 0.84 11.03
N THR A 303 14.54 1.79 11.97
CA THR A 303 13.66 2.97 11.91
C THR A 303 14.19 4.00 10.90
N PRO A 304 13.35 4.98 10.47
CA PRO A 304 13.79 6.02 9.55
C PRO A 304 15.02 6.80 10.05
N LEU A 305 15.14 7.01 11.37
CA LEU A 305 16.29 7.68 11.98
C LEU A 305 17.57 6.81 11.87
N GLY A 306 17.44 5.50 12.06
CA GLY A 306 18.56 4.55 11.85
C GLY A 306 19.05 4.56 10.40
N VAL A 307 18.13 4.65 9.43
CA VAL A 307 18.49 4.78 8.01
C VAL A 307 19.24 6.08 7.73
N VAL A 308 18.79 7.23 8.28
CA VAL A 308 19.51 8.51 8.15
C VAL A 308 20.93 8.39 8.72
N ARG A 309 21.07 7.75 9.89
CA ARG A 309 22.37 7.51 10.53
C ARG A 309 23.33 6.70 9.66
N LEU A 310 22.81 5.65 9.02
CA LEU A 310 23.57 4.82 8.07
C LEU A 310 23.97 5.63 6.83
N ILE A 311 23.07 6.41 6.23
CA ILE A 311 23.41 7.22 5.05
C ILE A 311 24.43 8.31 5.40
N LYS A 312 24.35 8.85 6.61
CA LYS A 312 25.32 9.83 7.11
C LYS A 312 26.72 9.25 7.27
N SER A 313 26.87 7.99 7.68
CA SER A 313 28.20 7.36 7.78
C SER A 313 28.86 7.18 6.41
N LEU A 314 28.07 6.93 5.35
CA LEU A 314 28.58 6.78 3.97
C LEU A 314 29.34 8.03 3.46
N LEU A 315 29.15 9.20 4.08
CA LEU A 315 29.81 10.44 3.69
C LEU A 315 31.28 10.54 4.10
N LYS A 316 31.72 9.71 5.05
CA LYS A 316 33.09 9.76 5.58
C LYS A 316 34.07 9.16 4.59
N GLN A 317 34.01 7.84 4.44
CA GLN A 317 35.01 7.11 3.68
C GLN A 317 34.70 7.00 2.19
N LYS A 318 33.43 7.17 1.80
CA LYS A 318 32.98 7.21 0.40
C LYS A 318 33.42 5.97 -0.41
N SER A 319 33.44 4.81 0.23
CA SER A 319 33.76 3.51 -0.38
C SER A 319 32.52 2.85 -0.98
N VAL A 320 31.38 2.96 -0.29
CA VAL A 320 30.12 2.33 -0.65
C VAL A 320 29.54 2.94 -1.93
N GLU A 321 29.25 2.06 -2.89
CA GLU A 321 28.65 2.38 -4.18
C GLU A 321 27.17 1.99 -4.24
N GLU A 322 26.77 0.97 -3.48
CA GLU A 322 25.42 0.44 -3.46
C GLU A 322 24.95 0.22 -2.02
N PHE A 323 23.91 0.95 -1.64
CA PHE A 323 23.29 0.84 -0.33
C PHE A 323 21.82 0.49 -0.48
N ARG A 324 21.38 -0.61 0.13
CA ARG A 324 20.00 -1.07 0.09
C ARG A 324 19.43 -1.24 1.48
N ALA A 325 18.28 -0.63 1.72
CA ALA A 325 17.55 -0.68 2.99
C ALA A 325 16.03 -0.63 2.78
N THR A 326 15.50 -1.12 1.65
CA THR A 326 14.05 -1.23 1.43
C THR A 326 13.37 -2.23 2.36
N ASN A 327 12.04 -2.15 2.43
CA ASN A 327 11.19 -3.10 3.15
C ASN A 327 11.47 -3.20 4.66
N GLN A 328 11.84 -2.09 5.32
CA GLN A 328 11.90 -2.07 6.77
C GLN A 328 10.50 -2.25 7.39
N ARG A 329 10.43 -2.65 8.66
CA ARG A 329 9.16 -2.77 9.40
C ARG A 329 8.30 -1.51 9.32
N THR A 330 8.94 -0.34 9.43
CA THR A 330 8.33 0.97 9.17
C THR A 330 8.66 1.40 7.75
N GLN A 331 7.73 1.21 6.82
CA GLN A 331 7.95 1.55 5.40
C GLN A 331 7.85 3.07 5.12
N ILE A 332 7.05 3.77 5.92
CA ILE A 332 6.82 5.21 5.78
C ILE A 332 7.95 5.95 6.51
N LEU A 333 8.84 6.60 5.75
CA LEU A 333 9.96 7.38 6.27
C LEU A 333 9.49 8.76 6.78
N GLY A 334 8.56 9.38 6.05
CA GLY A 334 8.05 10.73 6.28
C GLY A 334 8.86 11.83 5.57
N ASN A 335 8.17 12.90 5.15
CA ASN A 335 8.74 13.96 4.29
C ASN A 335 10.07 14.52 4.81
N LYS A 336 10.13 14.87 6.11
CA LYS A 336 11.32 15.47 6.71
C LYS A 336 12.54 14.55 6.58
N ILE A 337 12.35 13.25 6.80
CA ILE A 337 13.42 12.26 6.72
C ILE A 337 13.85 12.06 5.27
N GLU A 338 12.91 11.91 4.33
CA GLU A 338 13.25 11.76 2.91
C GLU A 338 14.02 12.96 2.36
N MET A 339 13.65 14.18 2.77
CA MET A 339 14.38 15.39 2.39
C MET A 339 15.76 15.47 3.02
N GLU A 340 15.92 15.02 4.27
CA GLU A 340 17.24 14.92 4.92
C GLU A 340 18.12 13.89 4.22
N ILE A 341 17.59 12.71 3.90
CA ILE A 341 18.27 11.67 3.11
C ILE A 341 18.71 12.24 1.77
N THR A 342 17.83 12.98 1.07
CA THR A 342 18.14 13.61 -0.21
C THR A 342 19.35 14.55 -0.08
N GLN A 343 19.39 15.40 0.94
CA GLN A 343 20.52 16.31 1.18
C GLN A 343 21.82 15.58 1.52
N LEU A 344 21.74 14.44 2.22
CA LEU A 344 22.91 13.62 2.50
C LEU A 344 23.42 12.93 1.23
N ILE A 345 22.54 12.37 0.41
CA ILE A 345 22.90 11.71 -0.85
C ILE A 345 23.52 12.69 -1.83
N GLU A 346 23.00 13.91 -1.95
CA GLU A 346 23.58 14.97 -2.80
C GLU A 346 25.02 15.33 -2.42
N LYS A 347 25.43 15.14 -1.16
CA LYS A 347 26.81 15.34 -0.70
C LYS A 347 27.72 14.14 -0.99
N ASN A 348 27.16 12.98 -1.31
CA ASN A 348 27.92 11.76 -1.58
C ASN A 348 28.20 11.62 -3.11
N PRO A 349 29.47 11.60 -3.54
CA PRO A 349 29.81 11.44 -4.96
C PRO A 349 30.01 9.98 -5.41
N THR A 350 30.05 9.01 -4.49
CA THR A 350 30.43 7.62 -4.79
C THR A 350 29.26 6.67 -4.87
N ILE A 351 28.15 6.98 -4.19
CA ILE A 351 26.94 6.17 -4.28
C ILE A 351 26.35 6.22 -5.70
N LEU A 352 26.07 5.04 -6.24
CA LEU A 352 25.54 4.82 -7.59
C LEU A 352 24.14 4.24 -7.56
N ARG A 353 23.86 3.39 -6.56
CA ARG A 353 22.56 2.74 -6.40
C ARG A 353 22.08 2.88 -4.96
N LEU A 354 20.85 3.37 -4.83
CA LEU A 354 20.17 3.51 -3.55
C LEU A 354 18.89 2.68 -3.59
N GLY A 355 18.86 1.60 -2.81
CA GLY A 355 17.66 0.81 -2.57
C GLY A 355 16.88 1.38 -1.40
N LEU A 356 16.06 2.41 -1.65
CA LEU A 356 15.13 2.97 -0.68
C LEU A 356 13.77 3.24 -1.34
N HIS A 357 12.70 2.98 -0.60
CA HIS A 357 11.36 3.37 -1.01
C HIS A 357 11.13 4.81 -0.55
N LEU A 358 10.87 5.72 -1.49
CA LEU A 358 10.64 7.14 -1.26
C LEU A 358 9.24 7.48 -1.77
N GLU A 359 8.39 8.01 -0.90
CA GLU A 359 7.02 8.36 -1.26
C GLU A 359 6.96 9.66 -2.07
N TYR A 360 7.80 10.63 -1.72
CA TYR A 360 7.73 11.98 -2.30
C TYR A 360 8.44 12.04 -3.65
N ASN A 361 7.75 12.59 -4.67
CA ASN A 361 8.28 12.73 -6.03
C ASN A 361 9.53 13.60 -6.11
N ASP A 362 9.60 14.68 -5.31
CA ASP A 362 10.76 15.59 -5.30
C ASP A 362 12.04 14.86 -4.85
N ALA A 363 11.99 14.16 -3.72
CA ALA A 363 13.09 13.35 -3.22
C ALA A 363 13.54 12.29 -4.24
N ARG A 364 12.57 11.57 -4.83
CA ARG A 364 12.85 10.58 -5.89
C ARG A 364 13.57 11.18 -7.09
N HIS A 365 13.08 12.29 -7.62
CA HIS A 365 13.65 12.92 -8.81
C HIS A 365 15.06 13.46 -8.55
N ARG A 366 15.26 14.13 -7.41
CA ARG A 366 16.57 14.68 -7.01
C ARG A 366 17.60 13.59 -6.81
N ILE A 367 17.25 12.54 -6.05
CA ILE A 367 18.13 11.40 -5.82
C ILE A 367 18.45 10.70 -7.14
N ALA A 368 17.46 10.39 -7.97
CA ALA A 368 17.69 9.75 -9.27
C ALA A 368 18.63 10.57 -10.18
N THR A 369 18.42 11.89 -10.23
CA THR A 369 19.28 12.80 -11.00
C THR A 369 20.71 12.81 -10.47
N HIS A 370 20.88 12.81 -9.15
CA HIS A 370 22.20 12.79 -8.52
C HIS A 370 22.94 11.46 -8.74
N LEU A 371 22.25 10.33 -8.57
CA LEU A 371 22.81 8.99 -8.84
C LEU A 371 23.21 8.85 -10.32
N GLN A 372 22.37 9.36 -11.24
CA GLN A 372 22.69 9.37 -12.67
C GLN A 372 23.98 10.17 -12.96
N ARG A 373 24.15 11.35 -12.34
CA ARG A 373 25.38 12.14 -12.45
C ARG A 373 26.61 11.40 -11.91
N ASN A 374 26.48 10.69 -10.80
CA ASN A 374 27.58 9.90 -10.23
C ASN A 374 27.98 8.75 -11.17
N ILE A 375 26.99 8.04 -11.73
CA ILE A 375 27.19 6.97 -12.73
C ILE A 375 27.92 7.53 -13.96
N ASP A 376 27.47 8.66 -14.49
CA ASP A 376 28.08 9.28 -15.67
C ASP A 376 29.50 9.76 -15.40
N THR A 377 29.76 10.32 -14.21
CA THR A 377 31.11 10.73 -13.76
C THR A 377 32.03 9.52 -13.67
N LYS A 378 31.58 8.42 -13.04
CA LYS A 378 32.35 7.18 -12.95
C LYS A 378 32.64 6.57 -14.31
N ARG A 379 31.66 6.54 -15.22
CA ARG A 379 31.84 6.09 -16.61
C ARG A 379 32.85 6.96 -17.36
N ARG A 380 32.79 8.29 -17.20
CA ARG A 380 33.74 9.22 -17.83
C ARG A 380 35.17 8.99 -17.33
N LEU A 381 35.35 8.83 -16.02
CA LEU A 381 36.66 8.54 -15.43
C LEU A 381 37.23 7.21 -15.93
N SER A 382 36.41 6.17 -16.04
CA SER A 382 36.82 4.87 -16.59
C SER A 382 37.29 4.98 -18.05
N ARG A 383 36.61 5.79 -18.88
CA ARG A 383 37.02 6.03 -20.27
C ARG A 383 38.34 6.79 -20.37
N LEU A 384 38.52 7.84 -19.57
CA LEU A 384 39.77 8.63 -19.53
C LEU A 384 40.96 7.81 -19.02
N GLY A 385 40.75 6.90 -18.06
CA GLY A 385 41.80 6.01 -17.56
C GLY A 385 42.17 4.87 -18.52
N SER A 386 41.26 4.48 -19.42
CA SER A 386 41.53 3.46 -20.44
C SER A 386 42.32 3.98 -21.66
N THR A 387 42.43 5.30 -21.83
CA THR A 387 43.16 5.93 -22.94
C THR A 387 44.64 6.24 -22.62
N SER A 388 45.15 5.80 -21.47
CA SER A 388 46.51 6.07 -20.99
C SER A 388 47.41 4.83 -20.89
N HIS A 389 47.25 3.86 -21.78
CA HIS A 389 48.17 2.73 -21.97
C HIS A 389 48.54 2.53 -23.43
#